data_AF-A0A0A2LFS0-F1
#
_entry.id   AF-A0A0A2LFS0-F1
#
_cell.length_a   1.000
_cell.length_b   1.000
_cell.length_c   1.000
_cell.angle_alpha   90.00
_cell.angle_beta   90.00
_cell.angle_gamma   90.00
#
_symmetry.space_group_name_H-M   'P 1'
#
loop_
_entity.id
_entity.type
_entity.pdbx_description
1 polymer ?
#
loop_
_entity_poly.entity_id
_entity_poly.type
_entity_poly.pdbx_seq_one_letter_code
_entity_poly.pdbx_strand_id
1 'polypeptide(L)'
;MTKKLLLIPSLLFTFMAGAQEMNWKDGAIEPDTKNGAMVVPYGEFSNFKIKDINLFLYSVIIEGKRIELETPVPTELQTLFRLPSDELQATGDTPEVTEAVADAGAKAQKVTSAKQDIVNNLSNKLAINAEGTAGNDESGASVDNFEAASKAFVAASDKVSNDLEVIKQARVKMVMLAQQDFSHAQMVTNLPVLPKDPSKDYAAMTDAYGKVQDAYQKLEEMLVNAGSVPQEIQDAMNEITNTLKVIKDQNVSSVYGETEFLHLGLSNKKNFTAIAPPVQGDGDFVNYNVTITPSRTNNLGPYLNPQTFDFDIPVKGGWKADFSVGPTFSFGDGAKDEKYYFENTGTDGEATLKQRDNGNVVSPGLAAMMHFYRRSGKDFSWGGMMGVGAGFQAVDDADVSFYTGLSAVLGKSQKIMLSAGVSFLKVDRLKEGEYAVDTVYNTANVTLGDVTEKVIKSSFFLSISYSLTNRIEK
;
A
#
# COMPACT_ATOMS: atom_id res chain seq x y z
N MET A 1 40.09 -34.21 -29.38
CA MET A 1 39.28 -34.37 -28.14
C MET A 1 38.73 -33.00 -27.74
N THR A 2 37.54 -32.66 -28.23
CA THR A 2 36.87 -31.37 -27.98
C THR A 2 35.74 -31.60 -26.98
N LYS A 3 35.94 -31.20 -25.73
CA LYS A 3 34.91 -31.25 -24.68
C LYS A 3 33.89 -30.15 -24.95
N LYS A 4 32.70 -30.52 -25.45
CA LYS A 4 31.51 -29.65 -25.47
C LYS A 4 31.03 -29.46 -24.03
N LEU A 5 31.16 -28.24 -23.52
CA LEU A 5 30.58 -27.80 -22.26
C LEU A 5 29.07 -27.64 -22.47
N LEU A 6 28.27 -28.50 -21.84
CA LEU A 6 26.82 -28.48 -21.92
C LEU A 6 26.32 -27.36 -20.97
N LEU A 7 25.96 -26.21 -21.53
CA LEU A 7 25.27 -25.14 -20.82
C LEU A 7 23.83 -25.62 -20.53
N ILE A 8 23.57 -26.00 -19.28
CA ILE A 8 22.22 -26.27 -18.80
C ILE A 8 21.52 -24.90 -18.69
N PRO A 9 20.42 -24.67 -19.41
CA PRO A 9 19.65 -23.44 -19.24
C PRO A 9 19.05 -23.48 -17.85
N SER A 10 19.51 -22.58 -16.98
CA SER A 10 18.87 -22.26 -15.71
C SER A 10 17.46 -21.77 -16.03
N LEU A 11 16.47 -22.66 -15.94
CA LEU A 11 15.06 -22.30 -15.95
C LEU A 11 14.84 -21.38 -14.74
N LEU A 12 14.84 -20.07 -14.98
CA LEU A 12 14.30 -19.08 -14.07
C LEU A 12 12.79 -19.32 -14.02
N PHE A 13 12.33 -20.23 -13.16
CA PHE A 13 10.92 -20.32 -12.80
C PHE A 13 10.58 -19.03 -12.07
N THR A 14 10.06 -18.08 -12.83
CA THR A 14 9.47 -16.86 -12.29
C THR A 14 8.15 -17.28 -11.67
N PHE A 15 8.18 -17.70 -10.40
CA PHE A 15 6.97 -17.83 -9.61
C PHE A 15 6.43 -16.42 -9.41
N MET A 16 5.55 -15.98 -10.32
CA MET A 16 4.71 -14.82 -10.06
C MET A 16 3.71 -15.24 -8.99
N ALA A 17 4.06 -15.03 -7.72
CA ALA A 17 3.08 -14.96 -6.66
C ALA A 17 2.00 -13.97 -7.12
N GLY A 18 0.77 -14.45 -7.29
CA GLY A 18 -0.32 -13.64 -7.81
C GLY A 18 -0.54 -12.45 -6.88
N ALA A 19 -0.40 -11.23 -7.42
CA ALA A 19 -0.61 -10.01 -6.65
C ALA A 19 -2.00 -10.02 -6.01
N GLN A 20 -2.03 -9.89 -4.69
CA GLN A 20 -3.26 -9.97 -3.92
C GLN A 20 -4.14 -8.75 -4.22
N GLU A 21 -5.45 -8.96 -4.34
CA GLU A 21 -6.37 -7.93 -4.80
C GLU A 21 -7.23 -7.42 -3.64
N MET A 22 -7.32 -6.11 -3.54
CA MET A 22 -8.17 -5.38 -2.60
C MET A 22 -9.08 -4.45 -3.40
N ASN A 23 -10.34 -4.32 -3.00
CA ASN A 23 -11.28 -3.43 -3.69
C ASN A 23 -11.48 -2.16 -2.87
N TRP A 24 -11.38 -1.01 -3.51
CA TRP A 24 -11.82 0.26 -2.95
C TRP A 24 -13.33 0.40 -3.11
N LYS A 25 -14.03 0.62 -2.00
CA LYS A 25 -15.48 0.79 -2.01
C LYS A 25 -15.92 1.69 -0.87
N ASP A 26 -16.68 2.72 -1.19
CA ASP A 26 -17.32 3.62 -0.21
C ASP A 26 -16.35 4.21 0.84
N GLY A 27 -15.12 4.55 0.42
CA GLY A 27 -14.12 5.07 1.34
C GLY A 27 -13.47 4.02 2.25
N ALA A 28 -13.53 2.75 1.89
CA ALA A 28 -12.91 1.65 2.62
C ALA A 28 -12.24 0.65 1.69
N ILE A 29 -11.25 -0.07 2.23
CA ILE A 29 -10.64 -1.22 1.57
C ILE A 29 -11.30 -2.50 2.05
N GLU A 30 -11.85 -3.25 1.09
CA GLU A 30 -12.39 -4.57 1.33
C GLU A 30 -11.43 -5.63 0.72
N PRO A 31 -10.96 -6.61 1.51
CA PRO A 31 -10.15 -7.70 0.98
C PRO A 31 -11.00 -8.57 0.04
N ASP A 32 -10.43 -8.99 -1.10
CA ASP A 32 -11.13 -9.94 -1.97
C ASP A 32 -11.13 -11.34 -1.32
N THR A 33 -12.25 -11.66 -0.65
CA THR A 33 -12.42 -12.90 0.11
C THR A 33 -12.39 -14.17 -0.76
N LYS A 34 -12.41 -14.04 -2.10
CA LYS A 34 -12.41 -15.19 -3.01
C LYS A 34 -11.11 -16.00 -2.96
N ASN A 35 -9.99 -15.38 -2.57
CA ASN A 35 -8.67 -15.99 -2.64
C ASN A 35 -8.19 -16.61 -1.31
N GLY A 36 -9.05 -16.70 -0.29
CA GLY A 36 -8.71 -17.25 1.02
C GLY A 36 -7.83 -16.31 1.87
N ALA A 37 -7.32 -16.82 2.98
CA ALA A 37 -6.48 -16.03 3.88
C ALA A 37 -5.16 -15.61 3.21
N MET A 38 -4.86 -14.31 3.29
CA MET A 38 -3.65 -13.68 2.78
C MET A 38 -2.43 -14.23 3.56
N VAL A 39 -1.54 -14.96 2.90
CA VAL A 39 -0.32 -15.52 3.52
C VAL A 39 0.84 -15.40 2.54
N VAL A 40 2.03 -15.02 3.02
CA VAL A 40 3.25 -14.85 2.21
C VAL A 40 4.24 -15.96 2.54
N PRO A 41 4.78 -16.72 1.57
CA PRO A 41 5.84 -17.67 1.86
C PRO A 41 7.13 -16.99 2.32
N TYR A 42 7.83 -17.59 3.28
CA TYR A 42 9.09 -17.07 3.82
C TYR A 42 10.14 -16.96 2.71
N GLY A 43 10.77 -15.80 2.58
CA GLY A 43 11.73 -15.52 1.50
C GLY A 43 11.12 -15.00 0.19
N GLU A 44 9.79 -15.02 0.06
CA GLU A 44 9.12 -14.52 -1.15
C GLU A 44 8.69 -13.06 -1.01
N PHE A 45 8.56 -12.37 -2.14
CA PHE A 45 8.03 -11.02 -2.18
C PHE A 45 6.51 -11.03 -2.12
N SER A 46 5.97 -10.25 -1.19
CA SER A 46 4.57 -9.86 -1.16
C SER A 46 4.38 -8.61 -1.99
N ASN A 47 3.30 -8.56 -2.75
CA ASN A 47 2.72 -7.32 -3.26
C ASN A 47 1.19 -7.44 -3.21
N PHE A 48 0.53 -6.30 -3.11
CA PHE A 48 -0.91 -6.23 -3.26
C PHE A 48 -1.29 -5.04 -4.15
N LYS A 49 -2.50 -5.08 -4.68
CA LYS A 49 -3.05 -4.00 -5.50
C LYS A 49 -4.44 -3.62 -5.02
N ILE A 50 -4.68 -2.32 -4.96
CA ILE A 50 -5.97 -1.72 -4.67
C ILE A 50 -6.63 -1.41 -6.01
N LYS A 51 -7.76 -2.05 -6.28
CA LYS A 51 -8.57 -1.86 -7.47
C LYS A 51 -9.65 -0.82 -7.23
N ASP A 52 -10.11 -0.24 -8.33
CA ASP A 52 -11.27 0.64 -8.38
C ASP A 52 -11.11 1.93 -7.55
N ILE A 53 -9.86 2.30 -7.26
CA ILE A 53 -9.52 3.57 -6.62
C ILE A 53 -9.19 4.61 -7.68
N ASN A 54 -10.02 5.67 -7.79
CA ASN A 54 -9.80 6.73 -8.77
C ASN A 54 -8.54 7.55 -8.43
N LEU A 55 -7.43 7.32 -9.14
CA LEU A 55 -6.15 8.01 -8.89
C LEU A 55 -6.15 9.48 -9.36
N PHE A 56 -7.19 9.93 -10.07
CA PHE A 56 -7.39 11.36 -10.34
C PHE A 56 -7.89 12.10 -9.09
N LEU A 57 -8.71 11.42 -8.27
CA LEU A 57 -9.27 11.93 -7.02
C LEU A 57 -8.39 11.64 -5.81
N TYR A 58 -7.58 10.59 -5.84
CA TYR A 58 -6.81 10.14 -4.68
C TYR A 58 -5.32 9.96 -5.00
N SER A 59 -4.47 10.53 -4.14
CA SER A 59 -3.05 10.17 -4.04
C SER A 59 -2.90 9.02 -3.06
N VAL A 60 -2.42 7.88 -3.55
CA VAL A 60 -2.28 6.65 -2.75
C VAL A 60 -0.80 6.41 -2.47
N ILE A 61 -0.42 6.44 -1.20
CA ILE A 61 0.92 6.10 -0.72
C ILE A 61 0.81 4.75 -0.02
N ILE A 62 1.60 3.79 -0.48
CA ILE A 62 1.65 2.44 0.10
C ILE A 62 3.07 2.21 0.58
N GLU A 63 3.23 2.14 1.89
CA GLU A 63 4.49 1.83 2.55
C GLU A 63 4.46 0.38 3.04
N GLY A 64 5.39 -0.41 2.54
CA GLY A 64 5.59 -1.77 2.97
C GLY A 64 6.69 -1.84 4.00
N LYS A 65 6.38 -2.35 5.20
CA LYS A 65 7.32 -2.54 6.30
C LYS A 65 7.47 -4.02 6.63
N ARG A 66 8.67 -4.40 7.05
CA ARG A 66 8.91 -5.74 7.58
C ARG A 66 8.71 -5.72 9.08
N ILE A 67 7.88 -6.64 9.59
CA ILE A 67 7.70 -6.78 11.02
C ILE A 67 8.29 -8.10 11.47
N GLU A 68 9.31 -7.99 12.32
CA GLU A 68 9.89 -9.11 13.03
C GLU A 68 9.35 -9.13 14.45
N LEU A 69 8.83 -10.28 14.83
CA LEU A 69 8.51 -10.56 16.21
C LEU A 69 9.80 -11.10 16.84
N GLU A 70 10.61 -10.20 17.39
CA GLU A 70 11.83 -10.57 18.10
C GLU A 70 11.53 -10.68 19.59
N THR A 71 11.86 -11.82 20.18
CA THR A 71 12.04 -11.93 21.62
C THR A 71 13.39 -11.29 21.96
N PRO A 72 13.45 -10.11 22.61
CA PRO A 72 14.69 -9.68 23.21
C PRO A 72 15.20 -10.81 24.08
N VAL A 73 16.47 -11.18 23.88
CA VAL A 73 17.13 -12.12 24.78
C VAL A 73 17.00 -11.52 26.19
N PRO A 74 16.42 -12.22 27.18
CA PRO A 74 16.31 -11.70 28.54
C PRO A 74 17.64 -11.13 29.01
N THR A 75 17.63 -9.99 29.70
CA THR A 75 18.85 -9.30 30.18
C THR A 75 19.75 -10.19 31.04
N GLU A 76 19.18 -11.23 31.65
CA GLU A 76 19.85 -12.29 32.42
C GLU A 76 20.67 -13.24 31.53
N LEU A 77 20.22 -13.47 30.29
CA LEU A 77 20.98 -14.18 29.25
C LEU A 77 21.95 -13.22 28.53
N GLN A 78 21.59 -11.95 28.36
CA GLN A 78 22.50 -10.94 27.80
C GLN A 78 23.68 -10.64 28.74
N THR A 79 23.52 -10.74 30.07
CA THR A 79 24.61 -10.66 31.05
C THR A 79 25.50 -11.90 31.02
N LEU A 80 24.96 -13.07 30.66
CA LEU A 80 25.72 -14.28 30.41
C LEU A 80 26.58 -14.19 29.12
N PHE A 81 26.16 -13.36 28.14
CA PHE A 81 26.79 -13.25 26.81
C PHE A 81 27.32 -11.85 26.43
N ARG A 82 27.30 -10.88 27.35
CA ARG A 82 27.87 -9.52 27.28
C ARG A 82 27.80 -8.86 25.90
N LEU A 83 26.63 -8.38 25.50
CA LEU A 83 26.50 -7.47 24.36
C LEU A 83 26.06 -6.06 24.80
N PRO A 84 26.70 -5.00 24.28
CA PRO A 84 26.42 -3.61 24.64
C PRO A 84 25.23 -3.05 23.85
N SER A 85 24.50 -2.13 24.48
CA SER A 85 23.20 -1.63 24.04
C SER A 85 23.22 -0.10 24.00
N ASP A 86 23.63 0.47 22.87
CA ASP A 86 23.47 1.91 22.63
C ASP A 86 23.14 2.15 21.15
N GLU A 87 22.31 3.18 20.91
CA GLU A 87 21.86 3.75 19.62
C GLU A 87 20.64 3.01 19.00
N LEU A 88 19.45 3.59 18.78
CA LEU A 88 19.13 4.84 18.08
C LEU A 88 17.67 5.28 18.37
N GLN A 89 17.45 6.58 18.62
CA GLN A 89 16.20 7.28 18.28
C GLN A 89 16.52 8.73 17.84
N ALA A 90 15.88 9.18 16.75
CA ALA A 90 14.92 10.30 16.73
C ALA A 90 15.03 11.26 15.52
N THR A 91 13.85 11.50 14.92
CA THR A 91 13.32 12.76 14.33
C THR A 91 13.91 13.29 13.01
N GLY A 92 13.17 13.94 12.11
CA GLY A 92 11.79 14.45 12.12
C GLY A 92 11.45 15.20 10.81
N ASP A 93 10.17 15.56 10.67
CA ASP A 93 9.48 16.21 9.54
C ASP A 93 9.94 17.62 9.17
N THR A 94 9.53 18.14 7.99
CA THR A 94 8.68 19.35 7.80
C THR A 94 8.47 19.73 6.30
N PRO A 95 7.47 20.59 5.95
CA PRO A 95 6.65 20.50 4.72
C PRO A 95 6.67 21.76 3.79
N GLU A 96 5.69 21.79 2.85
CA GLU A 96 5.10 22.93 2.08
C GLU A 96 5.51 23.15 0.60
N VAL A 97 4.53 23.26 -0.32
CA VAL A 97 3.93 24.52 -0.85
C VAL A 97 2.94 24.24 -2.01
N THR A 98 1.88 25.06 -2.08
CA THR A 98 0.66 25.03 -2.90
C THR A 98 0.60 26.06 -4.06
N GLU A 99 -0.31 25.76 -5.02
CA GLU A 99 -1.22 26.62 -5.82
C GLU A 99 -0.76 27.57 -6.96
N ALA A 100 -1.47 27.46 -8.11
CA ALA A 100 -2.10 28.58 -8.85
C ALA A 100 -2.90 28.09 -10.09
N VAL A 101 -4.24 28.25 -10.16
CA VAL A 101 -5.02 28.42 -11.43
C VAL A 101 -6.40 29.05 -11.15
N ALA A 102 -6.64 30.30 -11.58
CA ALA A 102 -8.00 30.89 -11.68
C ALA A 102 -8.03 32.11 -12.63
N ASP A 103 -8.08 31.91 -13.95
CA ASP A 103 -8.55 32.94 -14.90
C ASP A 103 -8.92 32.37 -16.29
N ALA A 104 -10.21 32.06 -16.53
CA ALA A 104 -10.65 31.58 -17.86
C ALA A 104 -12.14 31.83 -18.23
N GLY A 105 -12.94 32.53 -17.42
CA GLY A 105 -14.40 32.56 -17.59
C GLY A 105 -14.98 33.64 -18.52
N ALA A 106 -14.28 34.75 -18.79
CA ALA A 106 -14.93 35.97 -19.31
C ALA A 106 -14.88 36.19 -20.84
N LYS A 107 -14.26 35.30 -21.63
CA LYS A 107 -13.97 35.58 -23.07
C LYS A 107 -14.93 34.93 -24.09
N ALA A 108 -15.82 34.03 -23.68
CA ALA A 108 -16.64 33.26 -24.63
C ALA A 108 -17.90 34.00 -25.15
N GLN A 109 -18.44 34.96 -24.40
CA GLN A 109 -19.75 35.57 -24.71
C GLN A 109 -19.72 36.66 -25.79
N LYS A 110 -18.53 37.13 -26.18
CA LYS A 110 -18.38 38.27 -27.11
C LYS A 110 -18.37 37.89 -28.59
N VAL A 111 -18.39 36.59 -28.91
CA VAL A 111 -18.21 36.07 -30.29
C VAL A 111 -19.54 35.81 -30.99
N THR A 112 -20.59 35.47 -30.25
CA THR A 112 -21.86 35.02 -30.84
C THR A 112 -22.70 36.17 -31.38
N SER A 113 -22.63 37.36 -30.76
CA SER A 113 -23.40 38.55 -31.18
C SER A 113 -22.80 39.25 -32.41
N ALA A 114 -21.48 39.19 -32.61
CA ALA A 114 -20.82 39.79 -33.77
C ALA A 114 -21.22 39.07 -35.09
N LYS A 115 -21.21 37.73 -35.08
CA LYS A 115 -21.41 36.90 -36.29
C LYS A 115 -22.73 37.09 -37.03
N GLN A 116 -23.84 37.31 -36.31
CA GLN A 116 -25.16 37.49 -36.93
C GLN A 116 -25.28 38.84 -37.65
N ASP A 117 -24.53 39.84 -37.18
CA ASP A 117 -24.54 41.18 -37.72
C ASP A 117 -23.73 41.26 -39.03
N ILE A 118 -22.67 40.45 -39.20
CA ILE A 118 -21.90 40.36 -40.45
C ILE A 118 -22.79 39.96 -41.62
N VAL A 119 -23.47 38.82 -41.51
CA VAL A 119 -24.21 38.21 -42.64
C VAL A 119 -25.40 39.07 -43.03
N ASN A 120 -26.13 39.59 -42.05
CA ASN A 120 -27.32 40.39 -42.29
C ASN A 120 -26.98 41.82 -42.75
N ASN A 121 -25.87 42.41 -42.29
CA ASN A 121 -25.44 43.73 -42.76
C ASN A 121 -24.74 43.68 -44.12
N LEU A 122 -23.98 42.62 -44.46
CA LEU A 122 -23.33 42.54 -45.78
C LEU A 122 -24.34 42.53 -46.92
N SER A 123 -25.31 41.61 -46.89
CA SER A 123 -26.25 41.47 -48.01
C SER A 123 -27.15 42.70 -48.16
N ASN A 124 -27.52 43.36 -47.06
CA ASN A 124 -28.32 44.59 -47.10
C ASN A 124 -27.51 45.81 -47.56
N LYS A 125 -26.22 45.91 -47.21
CA LYS A 125 -25.38 47.07 -47.57
C LYS A 125 -24.77 46.95 -48.97
N LEU A 126 -24.49 45.74 -49.45
CA LEU A 126 -24.00 45.49 -50.81
C LEU A 126 -25.09 45.74 -51.87
N ALA A 127 -26.36 45.46 -51.54
CA ALA A 127 -27.49 45.73 -52.43
C ALA A 127 -27.69 47.24 -52.74
N ILE A 128 -27.26 48.14 -51.85
CA ILE A 128 -27.47 49.59 -51.98
C ILE A 128 -26.46 50.25 -52.94
N ASN A 129 -25.28 49.66 -53.14
CA ASN A 129 -24.22 50.24 -54.01
C ASN A 129 -24.24 49.71 -55.45
N ALA A 130 -24.93 48.61 -55.73
CA ALA A 130 -25.02 48.07 -57.09
C ALA A 130 -25.86 48.95 -58.04
N GLU A 131 -26.79 49.75 -57.51
CA GLU A 131 -27.67 50.62 -58.32
C GLU A 131 -26.95 51.87 -58.87
N GLY A 132 -25.74 52.20 -58.39
CA GLY A 132 -25.01 53.43 -58.76
C GLY A 132 -23.94 53.28 -59.86
N THR A 133 -23.51 52.05 -60.18
CA THR A 133 -22.38 51.77 -61.09
C THR A 133 -22.78 50.82 -62.22
N ALA A 134 -23.75 51.22 -63.04
CA ALA A 134 -24.30 50.43 -64.14
C ALA A 134 -23.37 50.30 -65.38
N GLY A 135 -22.04 50.25 -65.21
CA GLY A 135 -21.09 50.34 -66.32
C GLY A 135 -19.97 49.29 -66.42
N ASN A 136 -19.70 48.49 -65.39
CA ASN A 136 -18.60 47.50 -65.43
C ASN A 136 -19.01 46.18 -64.76
N ASP A 137 -19.38 45.20 -65.59
CA ASP A 137 -19.79 43.84 -65.21
C ASP A 137 -18.74 43.12 -64.33
N GLU A 138 -17.45 43.47 -64.45
CA GLU A 138 -16.39 42.86 -63.65
C GLU A 138 -16.47 43.22 -62.15
N SER A 139 -16.97 44.41 -61.80
CA SER A 139 -17.05 44.83 -60.39
C SER A 139 -18.13 44.06 -59.62
N GLY A 140 -19.27 43.78 -60.26
CA GLY A 140 -20.34 42.97 -59.69
C GLY A 140 -19.86 41.56 -59.38
N ALA A 141 -19.15 40.93 -60.33
CA ALA A 141 -18.61 39.59 -60.15
C ALA A 141 -17.61 39.49 -58.97
N SER A 142 -16.78 40.51 -58.75
CA SER A 142 -15.84 40.53 -57.62
C SER A 142 -16.54 40.72 -56.26
N VAL A 143 -17.60 41.54 -56.22
CA VAL A 143 -18.45 41.69 -55.02
C VAL A 143 -19.16 40.37 -54.70
N ASP A 144 -19.78 39.74 -55.70
CA ASP A 144 -20.47 38.45 -55.54
C ASP A 144 -19.50 37.36 -55.04
N ASN A 145 -18.28 37.34 -55.57
CA ASN A 145 -17.25 36.40 -55.13
C ASN A 145 -16.80 36.66 -53.68
N PHE A 146 -16.63 37.93 -53.27
CA PHE A 146 -16.30 38.27 -51.88
C PHE A 146 -17.44 37.89 -50.93
N GLU A 147 -18.70 38.13 -51.31
CA GLU A 147 -19.87 37.73 -50.52
C GLU A 147 -19.95 36.20 -50.39
N ALA A 148 -19.76 35.46 -51.49
CA ALA A 148 -19.78 34.00 -51.49
C ALA A 148 -18.65 33.42 -50.61
N ALA A 149 -17.43 33.95 -50.72
CA ALA A 149 -16.30 33.55 -49.90
C ALA A 149 -16.58 33.86 -48.41
N SER A 150 -17.14 35.04 -48.11
CA SER A 150 -17.47 35.46 -46.74
C SER A 150 -18.52 34.54 -46.12
N LYS A 151 -19.58 34.19 -46.85
CA LYS A 151 -20.60 33.22 -46.42
C LYS A 151 -20.00 31.84 -46.15
N ALA A 152 -19.09 31.38 -47.02
CA ALA A 152 -18.39 30.11 -46.83
C ALA A 152 -17.49 30.11 -45.57
N PHE A 153 -16.77 31.21 -45.33
CA PHE A 153 -15.98 31.38 -44.10
C PHE A 153 -16.86 31.39 -42.86
N VAL A 154 -17.97 32.15 -42.85
CA VAL A 154 -18.88 32.21 -41.70
C VAL A 154 -19.42 30.82 -41.38
N ALA A 155 -19.91 30.09 -42.39
CA ALA A 155 -20.41 28.71 -42.21
C ALA A 155 -19.33 27.76 -41.65
N ALA A 156 -18.09 27.84 -42.14
CA ALA A 156 -16.99 27.04 -41.62
C ALA A 156 -16.61 27.45 -40.18
N SER A 157 -16.63 28.75 -39.87
CA SER A 157 -16.34 29.28 -38.53
C SER A 157 -17.38 28.88 -37.50
N ASP A 158 -18.66 28.79 -37.90
CA ASP A 158 -19.76 28.37 -37.05
C ASP A 158 -19.68 26.88 -36.75
N LYS A 159 -19.34 26.09 -37.76
CA LYS A 159 -19.08 24.67 -37.57
C LYS A 159 -17.96 24.44 -36.56
N VAL A 160 -16.80 25.08 -36.72
CA VAL A 160 -15.67 24.97 -35.79
C VAL A 160 -16.05 25.48 -34.38
N SER A 161 -16.82 26.56 -34.29
CA SER A 161 -17.26 27.10 -33.00
C SER A 161 -18.20 26.12 -32.27
N ASN A 162 -19.11 25.49 -33.00
CA ASN A 162 -20.01 24.47 -32.45
C ASN A 162 -19.24 23.22 -32.00
N ASP A 163 -18.30 22.73 -32.82
CA ASP A 163 -17.45 21.60 -32.46
C ASP A 163 -16.63 21.90 -31.20
N LEU A 164 -16.07 23.11 -31.11
CA LEU A 164 -15.31 23.56 -29.95
C LEU A 164 -16.15 23.64 -28.68
N GLU A 165 -17.40 24.10 -28.78
CA GLU A 165 -18.33 24.14 -27.64
C GLU A 165 -18.67 22.72 -27.15
N VAL A 166 -18.92 21.78 -28.08
CA VAL A 166 -19.14 20.36 -27.76
C VAL A 166 -17.91 19.77 -27.06
N ILE A 167 -16.70 20.08 -27.53
CA ILE A 167 -15.45 19.63 -26.91
C ILE A 167 -15.30 20.20 -25.50
N LYS A 168 -15.56 21.49 -25.29
CA LYS A 168 -15.51 22.11 -23.95
C LYS A 168 -16.51 21.49 -22.99
N GLN A 169 -17.74 21.22 -23.44
CA GLN A 169 -18.75 20.58 -22.61
C GLN A 169 -18.36 19.14 -22.25
N ALA A 170 -17.81 18.38 -23.20
CA ALA A 170 -17.28 17.05 -22.94
C ALA A 170 -16.14 17.09 -21.91
N ARG A 171 -15.20 18.04 -22.07
CA ARG A 171 -14.10 18.27 -21.12
C ARG A 171 -14.61 18.58 -19.72
N VAL A 172 -15.54 19.52 -19.57
CA VAL A 172 -16.12 19.89 -18.26
C VAL A 172 -16.78 18.67 -17.60
N LYS A 173 -17.56 17.89 -18.36
CA LYS A 173 -18.16 16.65 -17.85
C LYS A 173 -17.11 15.64 -17.40
N MET A 174 -16.05 15.43 -18.17
CA MET A 174 -14.95 14.53 -17.80
C MET A 174 -14.21 15.01 -16.55
N VAL A 175 -13.98 16.32 -16.41
CA VAL A 175 -13.39 16.90 -15.18
C VAL A 175 -14.30 16.65 -13.98
N MET A 176 -15.61 16.84 -14.12
CA MET A 176 -16.57 16.53 -13.05
C MET A 176 -16.58 15.05 -12.70
N LEU A 177 -16.48 14.15 -13.68
CA LEU A 177 -16.39 12.70 -13.48
C LEU A 177 -15.08 12.30 -12.79
N ALA A 178 -13.95 12.91 -13.17
CA ALA A 178 -12.65 12.67 -12.54
C ALA A 178 -12.65 12.99 -11.04
N GLN A 179 -13.56 13.87 -10.59
CA GLN A 179 -13.76 14.26 -9.20
C GLN A 179 -14.76 13.36 -8.45
N GLN A 180 -15.41 12.40 -9.10
CA GLN A 180 -16.31 11.43 -8.45
C GLN A 180 -15.54 10.20 -7.97
N ASP A 181 -15.98 9.62 -6.85
CA ASP A 181 -15.48 8.34 -6.34
C ASP A 181 -16.15 7.17 -7.06
N PHE A 182 -15.80 6.99 -8.33
CA PHE A 182 -16.31 5.92 -9.18
C PHE A 182 -15.27 4.81 -9.35
N SER A 183 -15.75 3.56 -9.31
CA SER A 183 -14.98 2.41 -9.80
C SER A 183 -14.67 2.56 -11.29
N HIS A 184 -13.70 1.80 -11.81
CA HIS A 184 -13.33 1.87 -13.23
C HIS A 184 -14.52 1.54 -14.14
N ALA A 185 -15.31 0.54 -13.78
CA ALA A 185 -16.49 0.13 -14.55
C ALA A 185 -17.56 1.25 -14.60
N GLN A 186 -17.84 1.89 -13.46
CA GLN A 186 -18.73 3.04 -13.40
C GLN A 186 -18.18 4.22 -14.20
N MET A 187 -16.87 4.49 -14.13
CA MET A 187 -16.23 5.56 -14.90
C MET A 187 -16.43 5.36 -16.41
N VAL A 188 -16.10 4.18 -16.93
CA VAL A 188 -16.26 3.86 -18.36
C VAL A 188 -17.72 3.97 -18.81
N THR A 189 -18.67 3.59 -17.95
CA THR A 189 -20.11 3.64 -18.26
C THR A 189 -20.63 5.08 -18.36
N ASN A 190 -20.09 5.99 -17.54
CA ASN A 190 -20.52 7.40 -17.48
C ASN A 190 -19.69 8.32 -18.38
N LEU A 191 -18.60 7.83 -18.98
CA LEU A 191 -17.69 8.63 -19.79
C LEU A 191 -18.41 9.14 -21.06
N PRO A 192 -18.43 10.46 -21.33
CA PRO A 192 -19.04 10.97 -22.55
C PRO A 192 -18.26 10.51 -23.78
N VAL A 193 -18.97 10.28 -24.88
CA VAL A 193 -18.36 9.95 -26.17
C VAL A 193 -17.40 11.07 -26.57
N LEU A 194 -16.16 10.70 -26.91
CA LEU A 194 -15.17 11.66 -27.38
C LEU A 194 -15.69 12.36 -28.66
N PRO A 195 -15.77 13.70 -28.68
CA PRO A 195 -16.15 14.43 -29.87
C PRO A 195 -15.19 14.16 -31.03
N LYS A 196 -15.64 14.41 -32.26
CA LYS A 196 -14.79 14.23 -33.44
C LYS A 196 -13.66 15.27 -33.43
N ASP A 197 -12.47 14.86 -33.86
CA ASP A 197 -11.34 15.76 -34.06
C ASP A 197 -11.70 16.93 -35.00
N PRO A 198 -11.66 18.18 -34.52
CA PRO A 198 -12.03 19.37 -35.29
C PRO A 198 -10.94 19.80 -36.28
N SER A 199 -9.78 19.13 -36.32
CA SER A 199 -8.63 19.55 -37.15
C SER A 199 -8.97 19.70 -38.64
N LYS A 200 -9.81 18.81 -39.18
CA LYS A 200 -10.27 18.91 -40.58
C LYS A 200 -11.17 20.12 -40.81
N ASP A 201 -12.05 20.41 -39.85
CA ASP A 201 -13.01 21.50 -39.94
C ASP A 201 -12.32 22.86 -39.70
N TYR A 202 -11.30 22.88 -38.84
CA TYR A 202 -10.40 24.02 -38.64
C TYR A 202 -9.55 24.33 -39.87
N ALA A 203 -9.00 23.30 -40.54
CA ALA A 203 -8.29 23.45 -41.80
C ALA A 203 -9.21 24.05 -42.88
N ALA A 204 -10.42 23.51 -43.03
CA ALA A 204 -11.41 24.03 -43.98
C ALA A 204 -11.80 25.49 -43.70
N MET A 205 -11.91 25.89 -42.42
CA MET A 205 -12.14 27.29 -42.04
C MET A 205 -10.96 28.19 -42.41
N THR A 206 -9.72 27.72 -42.20
CA THR A 206 -8.50 28.48 -42.55
C THR A 206 -8.38 28.65 -44.07
N ASP A 207 -8.69 27.61 -44.84
CA ASP A 207 -8.75 27.67 -46.31
C ASP A 207 -9.85 28.63 -46.79
N ALA A 208 -11.02 28.63 -46.15
CA ALA A 208 -12.11 29.55 -46.46
C ALA A 208 -11.72 31.01 -46.17
N TYR A 209 -10.99 31.26 -45.07
CA TYR A 209 -10.43 32.58 -44.78
C TYR A 209 -9.44 33.04 -45.85
N GLY A 210 -8.55 32.15 -46.31
CA GLY A 210 -7.64 32.44 -47.42
C GLY A 210 -8.39 32.90 -48.68
N LYS A 211 -9.49 32.23 -49.02
CA LYS A 211 -10.36 32.62 -50.15
C LYS A 211 -11.02 33.98 -49.95
N VAL A 212 -11.44 34.33 -48.72
CA VAL A 212 -11.97 35.67 -48.41
C VAL A 212 -10.89 36.73 -48.59
N GLN A 213 -9.68 36.47 -48.10
CA GLN A 213 -8.57 37.41 -48.21
C GLN A 213 -8.19 37.64 -49.69
N ASP A 214 -8.13 36.58 -50.50
CA ASP A 214 -7.88 36.68 -51.94
C ASP A 214 -8.99 37.46 -52.66
N ALA A 215 -10.25 37.24 -52.29
CA ALA A 215 -11.40 37.96 -52.87
C ALA A 215 -11.41 39.44 -52.44
N TYR A 216 -11.06 39.73 -51.19
CA TYR A 216 -10.93 41.10 -50.67
C TYR A 216 -9.83 41.88 -51.37
N GLN A 217 -8.64 41.27 -51.56
CA GLN A 217 -7.52 41.91 -52.27
C GLN A 217 -7.88 42.27 -53.71
N LYS A 218 -8.51 41.36 -54.44
CA LYS A 218 -9.00 41.64 -55.81
C LYS A 218 -10.02 42.77 -55.84
N LEU A 219 -10.95 42.78 -54.88
CA LEU A 219 -11.97 43.81 -54.76
C LEU A 219 -11.36 45.17 -54.40
N GLU A 220 -10.39 45.19 -53.49
CA GLU A 220 -9.61 46.39 -53.12
C GLU A 220 -8.85 46.96 -54.31
N GLU A 221 -8.12 46.13 -55.08
CA GLU A 221 -7.40 46.56 -56.29
C GLU A 221 -8.35 47.22 -57.30
N MET A 222 -9.56 46.66 -57.49
CA MET A 222 -10.56 47.24 -58.39
C MET A 222 -11.14 48.56 -57.88
N LEU A 223 -11.39 48.67 -56.57
CA LEU A 223 -12.02 49.84 -55.95
C LEU A 223 -11.04 50.99 -55.70
N VAL A 224 -9.76 50.71 -55.45
CA VAL A 224 -8.70 51.72 -55.36
C VAL A 224 -8.56 52.47 -56.70
N ASN A 225 -8.68 51.75 -57.82
CA ASN A 225 -8.74 52.37 -59.15
C ASN A 225 -10.00 53.24 -59.34
N ALA A 226 -11.04 53.04 -58.53
CA ALA A 226 -12.30 53.80 -58.55
C ALA A 226 -12.40 54.90 -57.47
N GLY A 227 -11.43 55.03 -56.56
CA GLY A 227 -11.29 56.13 -55.61
C GLY A 227 -11.14 55.73 -54.14
N SER A 228 -11.88 54.72 -53.65
CA SER A 228 -11.77 54.23 -52.27
C SER A 228 -12.57 52.94 -52.05
N VAL A 229 -12.11 52.07 -51.14
CA VAL A 229 -12.90 50.92 -50.66
C VAL A 229 -14.01 51.41 -49.72
N PRO A 230 -15.29 51.03 -49.92
CA PRO A 230 -16.37 51.30 -48.99
C PRO A 230 -16.06 50.83 -47.56
N GLN A 231 -16.39 51.66 -46.57
CA GLN A 231 -16.14 51.39 -45.16
C GLN A 231 -16.78 50.07 -44.70
N GLU A 232 -17.93 49.71 -45.25
CA GLU A 232 -18.68 48.50 -44.94
C GLU A 232 -17.90 47.22 -45.26
N ILE A 233 -17.12 47.23 -46.35
CA ILE A 233 -16.30 46.09 -46.78
C ILE A 233 -15.06 45.99 -45.87
N GLN A 234 -14.50 47.12 -45.44
CA GLN A 234 -13.43 47.13 -44.44
C GLN A 234 -13.90 46.61 -43.09
N ASP A 235 -15.07 47.06 -42.63
CA ASP A 235 -15.67 46.61 -41.37
C ASP A 235 -15.94 45.09 -41.40
N ALA A 236 -16.49 44.59 -42.51
CA ALA A 236 -16.68 43.16 -42.74
C ALA A 236 -15.39 42.35 -42.63
N MET A 237 -14.33 42.80 -43.29
CA MET A 237 -13.04 42.12 -43.28
C MET A 237 -12.39 42.17 -41.90
N ASN A 238 -12.51 43.30 -41.19
CA ASN A 238 -12.07 43.43 -39.80
C ASN A 238 -12.80 42.44 -38.89
N GLU A 239 -14.09 42.23 -39.10
CA GLU A 239 -14.89 41.31 -38.29
C GLU A 239 -14.57 39.83 -38.57
N ILE A 240 -14.36 39.48 -39.85
CA ILE A 240 -13.87 38.15 -40.26
C ILE A 240 -12.51 37.87 -39.65
N THR A 241 -11.59 38.84 -39.70
CA THR A 241 -10.25 38.74 -39.10
C THR A 241 -10.32 38.58 -37.58
N ASN A 242 -11.17 39.36 -36.91
CA ASN A 242 -11.40 39.23 -35.47
C ASN A 242 -12.00 37.87 -35.11
N THR A 243 -12.92 37.34 -35.91
CA THR A 243 -13.52 36.02 -35.70
C THR A 243 -12.46 34.92 -35.79
N LEU A 244 -11.62 34.93 -36.83
CA LEU A 244 -10.51 33.99 -36.97
C LEU A 244 -9.56 34.10 -35.78
N LYS A 245 -9.20 35.32 -35.38
CA LYS A 245 -8.32 35.56 -34.23
C LYS A 245 -8.90 34.95 -32.96
N VAL A 246 -10.18 35.18 -32.66
CA VAL A 246 -10.80 34.63 -31.45
C VAL A 246 -10.84 33.10 -31.48
N ILE A 247 -11.13 32.47 -32.62
CA ILE A 247 -11.12 31.01 -32.74
C ILE A 247 -9.70 30.46 -32.58
N LYS A 248 -8.71 31.10 -33.21
CA LYS A 248 -7.29 30.74 -33.11
C LYS A 248 -6.77 30.89 -31.67
N ASP A 249 -7.13 31.97 -30.99
CA ASP A 249 -6.77 32.25 -29.60
C ASP A 249 -7.35 31.21 -28.62
N GLN A 250 -8.44 30.53 -29.00
CA GLN A 250 -9.00 29.43 -28.21
C GLN A 250 -8.24 28.11 -28.39
N ASN A 251 -7.24 28.05 -29.28
CA ASN A 251 -6.35 26.92 -29.48
C ASN A 251 -7.08 25.57 -29.59
N VAL A 252 -7.93 25.46 -30.62
CA VAL A 252 -8.84 24.32 -30.86
C VAL A 252 -8.13 22.97 -30.72
N SER A 253 -6.93 22.83 -31.29
CA SER A 253 -6.13 21.61 -31.21
C SER A 253 -5.66 21.28 -29.79
N SER A 254 -5.27 22.27 -28.98
CA SER A 254 -4.91 22.06 -27.57
C SER A 254 -6.11 21.63 -26.76
N VAL A 255 -7.26 22.29 -26.93
CA VAL A 255 -8.49 21.95 -26.19
C VAL A 255 -8.96 20.54 -26.53
N TYR A 256 -8.90 20.13 -27.80
CA TYR A 256 -9.18 18.76 -28.20
C TYR A 256 -8.17 17.77 -27.61
N GLY A 257 -6.86 18.05 -27.73
CA GLY A 257 -5.80 17.17 -27.19
C GLY A 257 -5.90 16.97 -25.68
N GLU A 258 -6.22 18.01 -24.92
CA GLU A 258 -6.50 17.92 -23.47
C GLU A 258 -7.72 17.04 -23.17
N THR A 259 -8.78 17.16 -23.98
CA THR A 259 -10.02 16.38 -23.83
C THR A 259 -9.80 14.91 -24.16
N GLU A 260 -9.07 14.62 -25.25
CA GLU A 260 -8.67 13.28 -25.64
C GLU A 260 -7.75 12.64 -24.59
N PHE A 261 -6.75 13.38 -24.09
CA PHE A 261 -5.88 12.92 -23.02
C PHE A 261 -6.68 12.54 -21.76
N LEU A 262 -7.62 13.38 -21.35
CA LEU A 262 -8.48 13.12 -20.19
C LEU A 262 -9.38 11.89 -20.43
N HIS A 263 -9.97 11.75 -21.61
CA HIS A 263 -10.78 10.58 -21.98
C HIS A 263 -9.95 9.28 -21.94
N LEU A 264 -8.75 9.28 -22.51
CA LEU A 264 -7.83 8.14 -22.45
C LEU A 264 -7.39 7.84 -21.02
N GLY A 265 -7.16 8.89 -20.22
CA GLY A 265 -6.84 8.77 -18.80
C GLY A 265 -7.95 8.09 -18.01
N LEU A 266 -9.19 8.56 -18.13
CA LEU A 266 -10.35 8.04 -17.39
C LEU A 266 -10.80 6.66 -17.86
N SER A 267 -10.53 6.28 -19.11
CA SER A 267 -10.81 4.93 -19.62
C SER A 267 -9.73 3.90 -19.27
N ASN A 268 -8.52 4.34 -18.91
CA ASN A 268 -7.41 3.45 -18.61
C ASN A 268 -7.50 2.84 -17.20
N LYS A 269 -7.70 1.52 -17.14
CA LYS A 269 -7.78 0.75 -15.89
C LYS A 269 -6.57 0.93 -14.95
N LYS A 270 -5.39 1.24 -15.48
CA LYS A 270 -4.19 1.47 -14.65
C LYS A 270 -4.33 2.70 -13.75
N ASN A 271 -5.09 3.71 -14.19
CA ASN A 271 -5.38 4.90 -13.38
C ASN A 271 -6.44 4.63 -12.29
N PHE A 272 -6.90 3.38 -12.18
CA PHE A 272 -7.81 2.89 -11.14
C PHE A 272 -7.19 1.76 -10.32
N THR A 273 -5.87 1.57 -10.42
CA THR A 273 -5.16 0.49 -9.73
C THR A 273 -3.90 1.03 -9.07
N ALA A 274 -3.87 1.09 -7.74
CA ALA A 274 -2.64 1.33 -6.99
C ALA A 274 -1.94 0.00 -6.71
N ILE A 275 -0.64 -0.08 -6.93
CA ILE A 275 0.16 -1.29 -6.72
C ILE A 275 1.19 -0.99 -5.64
N ALA A 276 1.22 -1.83 -4.60
CA ALA A 276 2.20 -1.74 -3.54
C ALA A 276 3.60 -2.11 -4.05
N PRO A 277 4.67 -1.47 -3.54
CA PRO A 277 6.03 -1.94 -3.79
C PRO A 277 6.19 -3.37 -3.23
N PRO A 278 7.02 -4.21 -3.87
CA PRO A 278 7.25 -5.56 -3.38
C PRO A 278 8.03 -5.53 -2.05
N VAL A 279 7.53 -6.26 -1.04
CA VAL A 279 8.18 -6.40 0.27
C VAL A 279 8.54 -7.85 0.51
N GLN A 280 9.78 -8.12 0.90
CA GLN A 280 10.23 -9.48 1.15
C GLN A 280 9.68 -10.01 2.50
N GLY A 281 9.02 -11.16 2.46
CA GLY A 281 8.43 -11.84 3.61
C GLY A 281 9.46 -12.59 4.45
N ASP A 282 10.51 -11.93 4.91
CA ASP A 282 11.53 -12.54 5.78
C ASP A 282 11.20 -12.38 7.27
N GLY A 283 10.18 -11.59 7.61
CA GLY A 283 9.68 -11.37 8.97
C GLY A 283 8.63 -12.41 9.40
N ASP A 284 7.90 -12.08 10.46
CA ASP A 284 6.70 -12.83 10.84
C ASP A 284 5.45 -12.27 10.17
N PHE A 285 5.45 -10.97 9.93
CA PHE A 285 4.43 -10.27 9.17
C PHE A 285 5.09 -9.35 8.15
N VAL A 286 4.39 -9.19 7.03
CA VAL A 286 4.58 -8.04 6.14
C VAL A 286 3.46 -7.05 6.51
N ASN A 287 3.83 -5.88 6.99
CA ASN A 287 2.87 -4.83 7.30
C ASN A 287 2.81 -3.85 6.13
N TYR A 288 1.61 -3.43 5.77
CA TYR A 288 1.43 -2.35 4.83
C TYR A 288 0.70 -1.22 5.52
N ASN A 289 1.29 -0.03 5.50
CA ASN A 289 0.62 1.21 5.83
C ASN A 289 0.16 1.86 4.53
N VAL A 290 -1.14 2.08 4.42
CA VAL A 290 -1.72 2.72 3.24
C VAL A 290 -2.30 4.05 3.66
N THR A 291 -1.83 5.11 3.03
CA THR A 291 -2.34 6.46 3.21
C THR A 291 -2.97 6.93 1.90
N ILE A 292 -4.27 7.22 1.96
CA ILE A 292 -5.07 7.71 0.83
C ILE A 292 -5.40 9.17 1.10
N THR A 293 -4.81 10.05 0.31
CA THR A 293 -4.98 11.50 0.42
C THR A 293 -5.82 12.00 -0.75
N PRO A 294 -7.00 12.59 -0.51
CA PRO A 294 -7.81 13.22 -1.55
C PRO A 294 -7.02 14.34 -2.25
N SER A 295 -6.97 14.31 -3.58
CA SER A 295 -6.37 15.35 -4.39
C SER A 295 -7.26 16.59 -4.35
N ARG A 296 -6.68 17.72 -3.92
CA ARG A 296 -7.39 19.01 -3.94
C ARG A 296 -7.46 19.50 -5.37
N THR A 297 -8.50 19.12 -6.09
CA THR A 297 -8.72 19.58 -7.47
C THR A 297 -9.57 20.84 -7.55
N ASN A 298 -10.31 21.21 -6.50
CA ASN A 298 -11.04 22.48 -6.39
C ASN A 298 -11.33 22.86 -4.92
N ASN A 299 -11.22 24.15 -4.57
CA ASN A 299 -11.53 24.70 -3.23
C ASN A 299 -13.03 24.66 -2.85
N LEU A 300 -13.89 24.11 -3.72
CA LEU A 300 -15.35 24.05 -3.54
C LEU A 300 -15.89 22.64 -3.24
N GLY A 301 -15.03 21.61 -3.25
CA GLY A 301 -15.43 20.24 -2.92
C GLY A 301 -15.54 19.99 -1.42
N PRO A 302 -16.29 18.96 -0.98
CA PRO A 302 -16.32 18.56 0.42
C PRO A 302 -14.91 18.20 0.88
N TYR A 303 -14.52 18.66 2.07
CA TYR A 303 -13.24 18.34 2.67
C TYR A 303 -13.22 16.86 3.09
N LEU A 304 -12.70 16.00 2.22
CA LEU A 304 -12.43 14.61 2.57
C LEU A 304 -11.14 14.56 3.38
N ASN A 305 -11.19 13.93 4.55
CA ASN A 305 -10.00 13.72 5.36
C ASN A 305 -9.14 12.62 4.75
N PRO A 306 -7.80 12.74 4.82
CA PRO A 306 -6.91 11.64 4.53
C PRO A 306 -7.29 10.43 5.38
N GLN A 307 -7.22 9.25 4.78
CA GLN A 307 -7.47 7.99 5.48
C GLN A 307 -6.18 7.20 5.52
N THR A 308 -5.87 6.68 6.69
CA THR A 308 -4.74 5.78 6.89
C THR A 308 -5.24 4.50 7.54
N PHE A 309 -4.83 3.37 7.00
CA PHE A 309 -5.09 2.06 7.57
C PHE A 309 -3.86 1.20 7.40
N ASP A 310 -3.67 0.29 8.34
CA ASP A 310 -2.61 -0.69 8.34
C ASP A 310 -3.17 -2.10 8.43
N PHE A 311 -2.48 -3.05 7.81
CA PHE A 311 -2.82 -4.45 7.94
C PHE A 311 -1.58 -5.34 7.85
N ASP A 312 -1.65 -6.46 8.57
CA ASP A 312 -0.57 -7.44 8.68
C ASP A 312 -0.87 -8.67 7.84
N ILE A 313 0.06 -9.04 6.96
CA ILE A 313 0.02 -10.30 6.23
C ILE A 313 0.97 -11.30 6.90
N PRO A 314 0.47 -12.42 7.44
CA PRO A 314 1.32 -13.41 8.08
C PRO A 314 2.23 -14.12 7.08
N VAL A 315 3.48 -14.35 7.50
CA VAL A 315 4.46 -15.13 6.76
C VAL A 315 4.36 -16.62 7.14
N LYS A 316 4.48 -17.51 6.15
CA LYS A 316 4.45 -18.96 6.29
C LYS A 316 5.72 -19.60 5.77
N GLY A 317 6.25 -20.57 6.50
CA GLY A 317 7.51 -21.24 6.20
C GLY A 317 8.68 -20.67 6.99
N GLY A 318 9.88 -21.13 6.66
CA GLY A 318 11.09 -20.84 7.42
C GLY A 318 11.06 -21.46 8.83
N TRP A 319 12.23 -21.54 9.45
CA TRP A 319 12.36 -21.89 10.86
C TRP A 319 12.37 -20.61 11.70
N LYS A 320 11.79 -20.70 12.90
CA LYS A 320 11.79 -19.64 13.89
C LYS A 320 12.17 -20.20 15.25
N ALA A 321 12.96 -19.41 15.99
CA ALA A 321 13.24 -19.60 17.40
C ALA A 321 12.56 -18.47 18.19
N ASP A 322 11.77 -18.81 19.20
CA ASP A 322 11.20 -17.86 20.16
C ASP A 322 11.59 -18.24 21.58
N PHE A 323 11.73 -17.25 22.45
CA PHE A 323 11.91 -17.45 23.89
C PHE A 323 10.62 -17.15 24.68
N SER A 324 10.34 -17.97 25.68
CA SER A 324 9.22 -17.83 26.59
C SER A 324 9.67 -18.05 28.03
N VAL A 325 8.86 -17.56 28.97
CA VAL A 325 9.03 -17.85 30.40
C VAL A 325 7.66 -18.27 30.95
N GLY A 326 7.64 -19.27 31.81
CA GLY A 326 6.41 -19.69 32.45
C GLY A 326 6.58 -20.78 33.49
N PRO A 327 5.50 -21.06 34.26
CA PRO A 327 5.49 -22.15 35.21
C PRO A 327 5.66 -23.51 34.52
N THR A 328 6.39 -24.40 35.18
CA THR A 328 6.56 -25.80 34.79
C THR A 328 6.10 -26.71 35.92
N PHE A 329 5.49 -27.83 35.57
CA PHE A 329 5.05 -28.85 36.49
C PHE A 329 5.70 -30.17 36.10
N SER A 330 6.70 -30.59 36.86
CA SER A 330 7.36 -31.89 36.67
C SER A 330 6.67 -32.97 37.50
N PHE A 331 6.54 -34.17 36.96
CA PHE A 331 5.85 -35.30 37.58
C PHE A 331 6.53 -36.64 37.28
N GLY A 332 6.25 -37.63 38.11
CA GLY A 332 6.90 -38.96 38.09
C GLY A 332 8.01 -39.08 39.14
N ASP A 333 8.61 -40.26 39.23
CA ASP A 333 9.52 -40.58 40.34
C ASP A 333 10.80 -39.73 40.33
N GLY A 334 11.26 -39.29 39.15
CA GLY A 334 12.39 -38.36 39.05
C GLY A 334 12.10 -36.92 39.48
N ALA A 335 10.83 -36.54 39.69
CA ALA A 335 10.45 -35.22 40.21
C ALA A 335 10.33 -35.20 41.74
N LYS A 336 10.37 -36.36 42.38
CA LYS A 336 10.29 -36.48 43.83
C LYS A 336 11.66 -36.23 44.42
N ASP A 337 11.74 -35.20 45.25
CA ASP A 337 12.90 -34.97 46.09
C ASP A 337 12.86 -35.96 47.27
N GLU A 338 13.94 -36.73 47.43
CA GLU A 338 14.09 -37.71 48.51
C GLU A 338 14.65 -36.97 49.73
N LYS A 339 13.76 -36.30 50.49
CA LYS A 339 14.19 -35.58 51.68
C LYS A 339 14.50 -36.56 52.82
N TYR A 340 15.76 -36.59 53.24
CA TYR A 340 16.20 -37.35 54.41
C TYR A 340 16.33 -36.44 55.63
N TYR A 341 16.09 -36.99 56.82
CA TYR A 341 16.29 -36.29 58.08
C TYR A 341 16.74 -37.25 59.18
N PHE A 342 17.44 -36.72 60.16
CA PHE A 342 17.84 -37.47 61.36
C PHE A 342 16.75 -37.32 62.44
N GLU A 343 16.20 -38.44 62.89
CA GLU A 343 15.26 -38.53 64.01
C GLU A 343 16.01 -38.98 65.26
N ASN A 344 15.96 -38.20 66.34
CA ASN A 344 16.70 -38.50 67.57
C ASN A 344 16.17 -39.78 68.23
N THR A 345 17.06 -40.71 68.58
CA THR A 345 16.72 -42.00 69.21
C THR A 345 16.60 -41.93 70.73
N GLY A 346 16.92 -40.79 71.35
CA GLY A 346 16.94 -40.61 72.81
C GLY A 346 18.26 -40.99 73.48
N THR A 347 19.24 -41.46 72.70
CA THR A 347 20.64 -41.65 73.12
C THR A 347 21.48 -40.47 72.64
N ASP A 348 22.22 -39.83 73.54
CA ASP A 348 23.07 -38.67 73.19
C ASP A 348 24.07 -39.04 72.07
N GLY A 349 24.01 -38.29 70.97
CA GLY A 349 24.90 -38.46 69.81
C GLY A 349 24.39 -39.42 68.73
N GLU A 350 23.27 -40.09 68.93
CA GLU A 350 22.69 -41.03 67.96
C GLU A 350 21.40 -40.50 67.32
N ALA A 351 21.25 -40.72 66.02
CA ALA A 351 19.99 -40.46 65.33
C ALA A 351 19.71 -41.51 64.25
N THR A 352 18.44 -41.83 64.06
CA THR A 352 17.97 -42.71 62.98
C THR A 352 17.78 -41.90 61.72
N LEU A 353 18.38 -42.34 60.61
CA LEU A 353 18.12 -41.74 59.31
C LEU A 353 16.73 -42.16 58.82
N LYS A 354 15.83 -41.19 58.65
CA LYS A 354 14.48 -41.39 58.11
C LYS A 354 14.34 -40.72 56.76
N GLN A 355 13.62 -41.37 55.85
CA GLN A 355 13.16 -40.75 54.62
C GLN A 355 11.80 -40.10 54.88
N ARG A 356 11.64 -38.84 54.50
CA ARG A 356 10.34 -38.17 54.51
C ARG A 356 9.55 -38.65 53.30
N ASP A 357 8.43 -39.30 53.54
CA ASP A 357 7.49 -39.63 52.48
C ASP A 357 6.91 -38.32 51.91
N ASN A 358 7.37 -37.95 50.72
CA ASN A 358 6.91 -36.78 50.00
C ASN A 358 5.82 -37.23 49.03
N GLY A 359 4.57 -37.23 49.51
CA GLY A 359 3.38 -37.54 48.70
C GLY A 359 3.11 -36.53 47.57
N ASN A 360 3.94 -35.48 47.42
CA ASN A 360 3.83 -34.53 46.33
C ASN A 360 4.32 -35.17 45.02
N VAL A 361 3.36 -35.59 44.19
CA VAL A 361 3.61 -36.17 42.86
C VAL A 361 4.03 -35.11 41.83
N VAL A 362 3.92 -33.83 42.18
CA VAL A 362 4.17 -32.69 41.28
C VAL A 362 5.19 -31.74 41.91
N SER A 363 6.21 -31.41 41.13
CA SER A 363 7.21 -30.39 41.46
C SER A 363 6.97 -29.14 40.60
N PRO A 364 6.46 -28.04 41.18
CA PRO A 364 6.31 -26.77 40.47
C PRO A 364 7.67 -26.05 40.35
N GLY A 365 7.87 -25.39 39.23
CA GLY A 365 9.05 -24.58 38.96
C GLY A 365 8.74 -23.44 37.98
N LEU A 366 9.75 -22.63 37.70
CA LEU A 366 9.72 -21.59 36.67
C LEU A 366 10.83 -21.87 35.67
N ALA A 367 10.52 -21.85 34.38
CA ALA A 367 11.51 -22.08 33.33
C ALA A 367 11.49 -21.01 32.26
N ALA A 368 12.68 -20.68 31.76
CA ALA A 368 12.91 -19.99 30.51
C ALA A 368 13.12 -21.03 29.41
N MET A 369 12.33 -20.95 28.35
CA MET A 369 12.29 -21.94 27.27
C MET A 369 12.53 -21.29 25.91
N MET A 370 13.24 -22.00 25.05
CA MET A 370 13.47 -21.69 23.65
C MET A 370 12.69 -22.69 22.78
N HIS A 371 11.91 -22.18 21.84
CA HIS A 371 10.98 -22.93 21.01
C HIS A 371 11.38 -22.85 19.55
N PHE A 372 11.55 -24.00 18.89
CA PHE A 372 11.89 -24.10 17.48
C PHE A 372 10.71 -24.66 16.69
N TYR A 373 10.14 -23.85 15.81
CA TYR A 373 8.98 -24.25 15.00
C TYR A 373 9.03 -23.65 13.60
N ARG A 374 8.22 -24.20 12.70
CA ARG A 374 8.01 -23.63 11.35
C ARG A 374 6.84 -22.66 11.37
N ARG A 375 6.98 -21.49 10.73
CA ARG A 375 5.86 -20.53 10.66
C ARG A 375 4.72 -21.12 9.86
N SER A 376 3.51 -21.17 10.42
CA SER A 376 2.36 -21.80 9.75
C SER A 376 1.49 -20.81 8.95
N GLY A 377 1.60 -19.50 9.25
CA GLY A 377 0.67 -18.46 8.80
C GLY A 377 -0.71 -18.49 9.50
N LYS A 378 -0.92 -19.44 10.40
CA LYS A 378 -2.16 -19.66 11.17
C LYS A 378 -1.92 -19.34 12.65
N ASP A 379 -2.99 -19.31 13.43
CA ASP A 379 -2.93 -19.06 14.88
C ASP A 379 -2.39 -20.26 15.69
N PHE A 380 -1.99 -21.33 15.02
CA PHE A 380 -1.44 -22.53 15.65
C PHE A 380 -0.17 -22.98 14.92
N SER A 381 0.87 -23.26 15.68
CA SER A 381 2.10 -23.90 15.21
C SER A 381 2.57 -24.95 16.23
N TRP A 382 3.36 -25.92 15.78
CA TRP A 382 3.97 -26.91 16.66
C TRP A 382 5.47 -27.01 16.36
N GLY A 383 6.24 -27.40 17.37
CA GLY A 383 7.69 -27.44 17.28
C GLY A 383 8.33 -28.19 18.43
N GLY A 384 9.66 -28.10 18.49
CA GLY A 384 10.45 -28.56 19.61
C GLY A 384 10.71 -27.43 20.60
N MET A 385 11.08 -27.79 21.82
CA MET A 385 11.50 -26.83 22.83
C MET A 385 12.68 -27.37 23.63
N MET A 386 13.52 -26.46 24.09
CA MET A 386 14.53 -26.71 25.13
C MET A 386 14.54 -25.56 26.12
N GLY A 387 14.78 -25.81 27.40
CA GLY A 387 14.70 -24.76 28.42
C GLY A 387 15.55 -25.06 29.64
N VAL A 388 15.74 -24.02 30.43
CA VAL A 388 16.38 -24.08 31.74
C VAL A 388 15.45 -23.43 32.76
N GLY A 389 15.40 -23.97 33.96
CA GLY A 389 14.55 -23.44 35.00
C GLY A 389 15.07 -23.75 36.39
N ALA A 390 14.34 -23.27 37.37
CA ALA A 390 14.57 -23.55 38.78
C ALA A 390 13.27 -24.04 39.41
N GLY A 391 13.37 -25.07 40.24
CA GLY A 391 12.26 -25.55 41.06
C GLY A 391 12.04 -24.63 42.26
N PHE A 392 10.80 -24.56 42.78
CA PHE A 392 10.48 -23.82 44.01
C PHE A 392 10.79 -24.60 45.29
N GLN A 393 11.56 -25.69 45.22
CA GLN A 393 11.68 -26.68 46.30
C GLN A 393 12.62 -26.28 47.45
N ALA A 394 13.55 -25.34 47.23
CA ALA A 394 14.43 -24.77 48.26
C ALA A 394 14.87 -23.34 47.90
N VAL A 395 14.93 -22.43 48.88
CA VAL A 395 15.32 -21.02 48.70
C VAL A 395 16.84 -20.84 48.74
N ASP A 396 17.55 -21.80 49.32
CA ASP A 396 18.96 -21.64 49.70
C ASP A 396 19.95 -22.12 48.63
N ASP A 397 19.50 -22.95 47.67
CA ASP A 397 20.29 -23.46 46.55
C ASP A 397 19.46 -23.38 45.24
N ALA A 398 19.95 -22.63 44.25
CA ALA A 398 19.32 -22.56 42.93
C ALA A 398 19.60 -23.84 42.14
N ASP A 399 18.73 -24.83 42.25
CA ASP A 399 18.84 -26.08 41.49
C ASP A 399 18.42 -25.88 40.02
N VAL A 400 19.44 -25.80 39.16
CA VAL A 400 19.26 -25.68 37.71
C VAL A 400 18.66 -26.97 37.16
N SER A 401 17.53 -26.82 36.48
CA SER A 401 16.77 -27.88 35.83
C SER A 401 16.80 -27.71 34.31
N PHE A 402 16.96 -28.79 33.55
CA PHE A 402 16.93 -28.75 32.08
C PHE A 402 15.66 -29.38 31.54
N TYR A 403 15.06 -28.76 30.53
CA TYR A 403 13.80 -29.20 29.93
C TYR A 403 13.99 -29.41 28.43
N THR A 404 13.44 -30.49 27.88
CA THR A 404 13.41 -30.74 26.43
C THR A 404 12.10 -31.43 26.04
N GLY A 405 11.50 -31.03 24.92
CA GLY A 405 10.20 -31.57 24.56
C GLY A 405 9.59 -31.02 23.28
N LEU A 406 8.27 -31.18 23.19
CA LEU A 406 7.45 -30.60 22.14
C LEU A 406 6.74 -29.37 22.68
N SER A 407 6.49 -28.40 21.81
CA SER A 407 5.70 -27.22 22.12
C SER A 407 4.66 -26.92 21.05
N ALA A 408 3.47 -26.53 21.50
CA ALA A 408 2.42 -25.93 20.69
C ALA A 408 2.38 -24.42 20.96
N VAL A 409 2.38 -23.63 19.88
CA VAL A 409 2.35 -22.17 19.90
C VAL A 409 0.97 -21.73 19.44
N LEU A 410 0.26 -21.04 20.33
CA LEU A 410 -1.08 -20.50 20.11
C LEU A 410 -1.02 -18.98 20.01
N GLY A 411 -1.55 -18.41 18.94
CA GLY A 411 -1.58 -16.98 18.66
C GLY A 411 -0.50 -16.50 17.68
N LYS A 412 -0.67 -15.26 17.21
CA LYS A 412 0.18 -14.59 16.21
C LYS A 412 1.04 -13.51 16.86
N SER A 413 0.40 -12.44 17.34
CA SER A 413 1.07 -11.30 17.99
C SER A 413 1.33 -11.56 19.47
N GLN A 414 0.35 -12.15 20.17
CA GLN A 414 0.46 -12.58 21.55
C GLN A 414 0.46 -14.11 21.57
N LYS A 415 1.59 -14.70 21.95
CA LYS A 415 1.78 -16.15 21.86
C LYS A 415 1.76 -16.78 23.24
N ILE A 416 0.86 -17.74 23.40
CA ILE A 416 0.83 -18.66 24.55
C ILE A 416 1.44 -19.98 24.07
N MET A 417 2.39 -20.52 24.82
CA MET A 417 3.09 -21.74 24.48
C MET A 417 2.77 -22.84 25.49
N LEU A 418 2.29 -23.97 24.96
CA LEU A 418 2.02 -25.19 25.71
C LEU A 418 3.14 -26.17 25.44
N SER A 419 3.84 -26.63 26.47
CA SER A 419 5.00 -27.49 26.32
C SER A 419 4.90 -28.75 27.16
N ALA A 420 5.42 -29.85 26.62
CA ALA A 420 5.43 -31.15 27.28
C ALA A 420 6.68 -31.92 26.90
N GLY A 421 7.28 -32.64 27.84
CA GLY A 421 8.47 -33.44 27.53
C GLY A 421 9.15 -34.04 28.74
N VAL A 422 10.47 -34.16 28.65
CA VAL A 422 11.34 -34.69 29.69
C VAL A 422 12.10 -33.55 30.35
N SER A 423 12.15 -33.56 31.68
CA SER A 423 12.92 -32.67 32.54
C SER A 423 14.05 -33.46 33.20
N PHE A 424 15.20 -32.83 33.36
CA PHE A 424 16.37 -33.34 34.07
C PHE A 424 16.56 -32.46 35.31
N LEU A 425 16.20 -33.02 36.46
CA LEU A 425 16.16 -32.35 37.74
C LEU A 425 17.34 -32.82 38.58
N LYS A 426 18.00 -31.89 39.28
CA LYS A 426 18.98 -32.22 40.31
C LYS A 426 18.21 -32.56 41.57
N VAL A 427 18.41 -33.76 42.10
CA VAL A 427 17.78 -34.21 43.34
C VAL A 427 18.84 -34.75 44.28
N ASP A 428 18.61 -34.61 45.58
CA ASP A 428 19.40 -35.31 46.58
C ASP A 428 18.95 -36.76 46.63
N ARG A 429 19.89 -37.69 46.42
CA ARG A 429 19.67 -39.13 46.57
C ARG A 429 20.54 -39.65 47.71
N LEU A 430 20.07 -40.67 48.42
CA LEU A 430 20.90 -41.40 49.38
C LEU A 430 22.10 -42.05 48.68
N LYS A 431 23.30 -41.99 49.28
CA LYS A 431 24.46 -42.77 48.85
C LYS A 431 24.24 -44.26 49.13
N GLU A 432 23.47 -44.90 48.27
CA GLU A 432 23.12 -46.31 48.35
C GLU A 432 24.38 -47.18 48.38
N GLY A 433 24.59 -47.89 49.49
CA GLY A 433 25.77 -48.74 49.73
C GLY A 433 26.62 -48.31 50.93
N GLU A 434 26.59 -47.03 51.29
CA GLU A 434 27.25 -46.50 52.50
C GLU A 434 26.25 -46.25 53.62
N TYR A 435 25.05 -45.81 53.25
CA TYR A 435 23.98 -45.47 54.19
C TYR A 435 22.67 -46.17 53.82
N ALA A 436 21.95 -46.66 54.82
CA ALA A 436 20.62 -47.22 54.73
C ALA A 436 19.62 -46.42 55.59
N VAL A 437 18.38 -46.33 55.09
CA VAL A 437 17.23 -45.78 55.84
C VAL A 437 16.94 -46.69 57.04
N ASP A 438 16.39 -46.12 58.11
CA ASP A 438 16.07 -46.80 59.37
C ASP A 438 17.29 -47.37 60.13
N THR A 439 18.49 -46.87 59.82
CA THR A 439 19.73 -47.19 60.51
C THR A 439 20.17 -46.04 61.42
N VAL A 440 20.78 -46.37 62.56
CA VAL A 440 21.28 -45.41 63.56
C VAL A 440 22.70 -44.98 63.19
N TYR A 441 22.96 -43.68 63.17
CA TYR A 441 24.27 -43.09 62.91
C TYR A 441 24.70 -42.16 64.04
N ASN A 442 26.01 -42.06 64.25
CA ASN A 442 26.57 -41.10 65.18
C ASN A 442 26.63 -39.70 64.55
N THR A 443 25.78 -38.81 65.03
CA THR A 443 25.60 -37.43 64.54
C THR A 443 26.82 -36.53 64.77
N ALA A 444 27.79 -36.94 65.60
CA ALA A 444 29.06 -36.23 65.75
C ALA A 444 30.00 -36.41 64.55
N ASN A 445 29.81 -37.47 63.76
CA ASN A 445 30.71 -37.83 62.66
C ASN A 445 30.06 -37.74 61.26
N VAL A 446 28.73 -37.66 61.19
CA VAL A 446 27.97 -37.70 59.93
C VAL A 446 26.97 -36.56 59.91
N THR A 447 27.11 -35.67 58.94
CA THR A 447 26.13 -34.61 58.67
C THR A 447 25.18 -35.01 57.54
N LEU A 448 24.05 -34.32 57.39
CA LEU A 448 23.07 -34.64 56.35
C LEU A 448 23.67 -34.56 54.93
N GLY A 449 24.60 -33.62 54.70
CA GLY A 449 25.31 -33.49 53.42
C GLY A 449 26.31 -34.61 53.14
N ASP A 450 26.71 -35.38 54.15
CA ASP A 450 27.58 -36.56 53.97
C ASP A 450 26.79 -37.79 53.51
N VAL A 451 25.50 -37.84 53.83
CA VAL A 451 24.59 -38.97 53.59
C VAL A 451 23.96 -38.91 52.19
N THR A 452 23.74 -37.71 51.66
CA THR A 452 23.15 -37.51 50.34
C THR A 452 24.21 -37.18 49.28
N GLU A 453 23.90 -37.52 48.03
CA GLU A 453 24.62 -37.07 46.85
C GLU A 453 23.67 -36.41 45.85
N LYS A 454 24.15 -35.34 45.18
CA LYS A 454 23.36 -34.65 44.17
C LYS A 454 23.44 -35.42 42.84
N VAL A 455 22.32 -35.99 42.40
CA VAL A 455 22.21 -36.72 41.13
C VAL A 455 21.21 -36.08 40.19
N ILE A 456 21.36 -36.28 38.88
CA ILE A 456 20.39 -35.83 37.89
C ILE A 456 19.40 -36.97 37.64
N LYS A 457 18.10 -36.75 37.91
CA LYS A 457 17.01 -37.68 37.58
C LYS A 457 16.15 -37.10 36.46
N SER A 458 15.67 -37.98 35.57
CA SER A 458 14.73 -37.62 34.52
C SER A 458 13.28 -37.75 34.98
N SER A 459 12.43 -36.80 34.60
CA SER A 459 10.99 -36.76 34.92
C SER A 459 10.20 -36.22 33.72
N PHE A 460 8.89 -36.44 33.68
CA PHE A 460 8.04 -35.77 32.68
C PHE A 460 7.63 -34.37 33.16
N PHE A 461 7.39 -33.44 32.25
CA PHE A 461 6.87 -32.12 32.62
C PHE A 461 5.79 -31.62 31.67
N LEU A 462 4.98 -30.70 32.19
CA LEU A 462 4.04 -29.87 31.45
C LEU A 462 4.29 -28.40 31.79
N SER A 463 4.14 -27.51 30.81
CA SER A 463 4.32 -26.08 31.01
C SER A 463 3.36 -25.25 30.17
N ILE A 464 2.94 -24.12 30.74
CA ILE A 464 2.21 -23.05 30.07
C ILE A 464 3.09 -21.81 30.21
N SER A 465 3.44 -21.19 29.10
CA SER A 465 4.37 -20.06 29.09
C SER A 465 3.92 -18.95 28.15
N TYR A 466 4.39 -17.75 28.43
CA TYR A 466 4.12 -16.57 27.61
C TYR A 466 5.39 -16.18 26.85
N SER A 467 5.24 -15.93 25.55
CA SER A 467 6.35 -15.53 24.69
C SER A 467 6.78 -14.11 25.02
N LEU A 468 8.07 -13.88 25.24
CA LEU A 468 8.63 -12.56 25.56
C LEU A 468 8.82 -11.69 24.31
N THR A 469 7.99 -11.89 23.28
CA THR A 469 8.24 -11.33 21.95
C THR A 469 7.75 -9.90 21.87
N ASN A 470 8.64 -8.99 21.47
CA ASN A 470 8.27 -7.63 21.12
C ASN A 470 8.08 -7.51 19.60
N ARG A 471 7.15 -6.65 19.20
CA ARG A 471 6.98 -6.25 17.80
C ARG A 471 8.06 -5.22 17.49
N ILE A 472 8.98 -5.57 16.59
CA ILE A 472 10.01 -4.65 16.09
C ILE A 472 9.72 -4.36 14.63
N GLU A 473 9.54 -3.08 14.32
CA GLU A 473 9.42 -2.58 12.96
C GLU A 473 10.84 -2.35 12.40
N LYS A 474 11.14 -2.93 11.24
CA LYS A 474 12.43 -2.76 10.54
C LYS A 474 12.23 -2.19 9.14
#